data_AF-A0A644SQ50-F1
#
_entry.id   AF-A0A644SQ50-F1
#
_cell.length_a   1.000
_cell.length_b   1.000
_cell.length_c   1.000
_cell.angle_alpha   90.00
_cell.angle_beta   90.00
_cell.angle_gamma   90.00
#
_symmetry.space_group_name_H-M   'P 1'
#
loop_
_entity.id
_entity.type
_entity.pdbx_description
1 polymer ?
#
loop_
_entity_poly.entity_id
_entity_poly.type
_entity_poly.pdbx_seq_one_letter_code
_entity_poly.pdbx_strand_id
1 'polypeptide(L)'
;MKKNKLYTQEEKEVQLVQETTAFYGTSVGFTSIDDRSVFAIIDSINKGISFTAFENIIKKYSFTLQNWAEFLHISNKTLSRYQKESKTFDALQSERIMQIEILHSKGEEVFGSRENFSTWLETENLALGNIIPRDLLKNSFGINLLMDELVRIEHGVLA
;
A
#
# COMPACT_ATOMS: atom_id res chain seq x y z
N MET A 1 47.21 -33.37 -43.64
CA MET A 1 46.61 -34.07 -42.48
C MET A 1 46.24 -33.06 -41.40
N LYS A 2 44.94 -32.77 -41.21
CA LYS A 2 44.40 -32.18 -39.98
C LYS A 2 43.06 -32.87 -39.70
N LYS A 3 42.95 -33.40 -38.48
CA LYS A 3 41.90 -34.34 -38.05
C LYS A 3 40.59 -33.58 -37.77
N ASN A 4 39.48 -34.05 -38.32
CA ASN A 4 38.14 -33.68 -37.85
C ASN A 4 37.91 -34.33 -36.48
N LYS A 5 37.55 -33.53 -35.48
CA LYS A 5 36.91 -34.01 -34.25
C LYS A 5 35.42 -33.75 -34.39
N LEU A 6 34.63 -34.82 -34.37
CA LEU A 6 33.19 -34.75 -34.19
C LEU A 6 32.88 -34.20 -32.81
N TYR A 7 31.96 -33.25 -32.73
CA TYR A 7 31.31 -32.87 -31.49
C TYR A 7 29.91 -33.49 -31.47
N THR A 8 29.73 -34.43 -30.54
CA THR A 8 28.46 -35.04 -30.14
C THR A 8 27.54 -33.96 -29.60
N GLN A 9 26.34 -33.84 -30.16
CA GLN A 9 25.27 -33.03 -29.59
C GLN A 9 24.69 -33.82 -28.41
N GLU A 10 25.00 -33.43 -27.18
CA GLU A 10 24.22 -33.87 -26.02
C GLU A 10 22.92 -33.05 -26.02
N GLU A 11 21.79 -33.70 -26.33
CA GLU A 11 20.46 -33.16 -26.06
C GLU A 11 20.28 -33.09 -24.54
N LYS A 12 20.60 -31.94 -23.94
CA LYS A 12 20.09 -31.60 -22.62
C LYS A 12 18.69 -31.07 -22.79
N GLU A 13 17.72 -31.91 -22.44
CA GLU A 13 16.33 -31.51 -22.23
C GLU A 13 16.31 -30.33 -21.25
N VAL A 14 15.98 -29.15 -21.75
CA VAL A 14 15.85 -27.94 -20.93
C VAL A 14 14.59 -28.12 -20.09
N GLN A 15 14.75 -28.54 -18.84
CA GLN A 15 13.67 -28.48 -17.87
C GLN A 15 13.24 -27.02 -17.75
N LEU A 16 12.06 -26.72 -18.26
CA LEU A 16 11.40 -25.44 -18.07
C LEU A 16 11.16 -25.29 -16.58
N VAL A 17 12.01 -24.52 -15.91
CA VAL A 17 11.79 -24.12 -14.52
C VAL A 17 10.46 -23.39 -14.51
N GLN A 18 9.45 -23.97 -13.87
CA GLN A 18 8.25 -23.24 -13.51
C GLN A 18 8.68 -22.20 -12.49
N GLU A 19 9.10 -21.03 -12.98
CA GLU A 19 9.18 -19.86 -12.13
C GLU A 19 7.80 -19.72 -11.51
N THR A 20 7.74 -19.81 -10.18
CA THR A 20 6.55 -19.46 -9.41
C THR A 20 6.12 -18.13 -9.95
N THR A 21 4.97 -18.07 -10.62
CA THR A 21 4.44 -16.83 -11.21
C THR A 21 4.47 -15.80 -10.11
N ALA A 22 5.48 -14.93 -10.12
CA ALA A 22 5.59 -13.91 -9.12
C ALA A 22 4.28 -13.12 -9.24
N PHE A 23 3.52 -13.09 -8.14
CA PHE A 23 2.20 -12.48 -8.05
C PHE A 23 2.37 -10.96 -8.16
N TYR A 24 2.76 -10.51 -9.34
CA TYR A 24 2.82 -9.11 -9.73
C TYR A 24 1.49 -8.80 -10.37
N GLY A 25 0.60 -8.18 -9.60
CA GLY A 25 -0.55 -7.51 -10.19
C GLY A 25 -1.88 -8.09 -9.74
N THR A 26 -2.24 -7.81 -8.50
CA THR A 26 -3.59 -7.29 -8.28
C THR A 26 -3.44 -6.21 -7.22
N SER A 27 -3.56 -4.94 -7.61
CA SER A 27 -3.74 -3.86 -6.65
C SER A 27 -5.13 -4.03 -6.05
N VAL A 28 -5.21 -4.79 -4.96
CA VAL A 28 -6.47 -5.24 -4.32
C VAL A 28 -7.35 -4.06 -3.85
N GLY A 29 -6.81 -2.84 -3.76
CA GLY A 29 -7.53 -1.65 -3.29
C GLY A 29 -8.50 -0.95 -4.25
N PHE A 30 -8.63 -1.36 -5.51
CA PHE A 30 -9.45 -0.63 -6.51
C PHE A 30 -10.63 -1.41 -7.08
N THR A 31 -10.94 -2.61 -6.59
CA THR A 31 -11.89 -3.55 -7.23
C THR A 31 -13.34 -3.06 -7.33
N SER A 32 -13.69 -1.96 -6.63
CA SER A 32 -15.03 -1.34 -6.64
C SER A 32 -15.09 0.07 -7.24
N ILE A 33 -13.96 0.59 -7.74
CA ILE A 33 -13.83 1.96 -8.27
C ILE A 33 -13.91 1.88 -9.80
N ASP A 34 -14.88 2.58 -10.44
CA ASP A 34 -14.95 2.63 -11.90
C ASP A 34 -13.73 3.37 -12.50
N ASP A 35 -13.37 3.06 -13.74
CA ASP A 35 -12.17 3.61 -14.40
C ASP A 35 -12.09 5.15 -14.31
N ARG A 36 -13.23 5.86 -14.38
CA ARG A 36 -13.26 7.33 -14.31
C ARG A 36 -12.85 7.81 -12.93
N SER A 37 -13.34 7.14 -11.89
CA SER A 37 -12.94 7.45 -10.51
C SER A 37 -11.46 7.14 -10.24
N VAL A 38 -10.89 6.08 -10.85
CA VAL A 38 -9.44 5.82 -10.79
C VAL A 38 -8.65 6.96 -11.44
N PHE A 39 -9.04 7.40 -12.64
CA PHE A 39 -8.37 8.53 -13.30
C PHE A 39 -8.47 9.85 -12.51
N ALA A 40 -9.60 10.08 -11.83
CA ALA A 40 -9.76 11.25 -10.96
C ALA A 40 -8.82 11.23 -9.75
N ILE A 41 -8.59 10.04 -9.16
CA ILE A 41 -7.61 9.87 -8.08
C ILE A 41 -6.20 10.15 -8.61
N ILE A 42 -5.83 9.58 -9.76
CA ILE A 42 -4.51 9.80 -10.38
C ILE A 42 -4.28 11.28 -10.67
N ASP A 43 -5.27 11.96 -11.25
CA ASP A 43 -5.18 13.40 -11.53
C ASP A 43 -5.03 14.23 -10.23
N SER A 44 -5.76 13.85 -9.18
CA SER A 44 -5.65 14.50 -7.87
C SER A 44 -4.28 14.28 -7.23
N ILE A 45 -3.70 13.08 -7.35
CA ILE A 45 -2.34 12.77 -6.89
C ILE A 45 -1.30 13.60 -7.66
N ASN A 46 -1.43 13.68 -8.98
CA ASN A 46 -0.51 14.43 -9.83
C ASN A 46 -0.57 15.94 -9.58
N LYS A 47 -1.76 16.47 -9.29
CA LYS A 47 -1.95 17.88 -8.86
C LYS A 47 -1.46 18.13 -7.43
N GLY A 48 -1.42 17.07 -6.63
CA GLY A 48 -1.07 17.10 -5.22
C GLY A 48 -2.26 17.40 -4.32
N ILE A 49 -2.19 16.91 -3.08
CA ILE A 49 -3.20 17.13 -2.05
C ILE A 49 -2.85 18.38 -1.26
N SER A 50 -3.78 19.33 -1.15
CA SER A 50 -3.58 20.51 -0.30
C SER A 50 -3.56 20.13 1.18
N PHE A 51 -2.84 20.88 2.01
CA PHE A 51 -2.81 20.61 3.45
C PHE A 51 -4.22 20.64 4.07
N THR A 52 -5.10 21.52 3.59
CA THR A 52 -6.50 21.58 4.04
C THR A 52 -7.27 20.30 3.69
N ALA A 53 -7.08 19.74 2.48
CA ALA A 53 -7.69 18.48 2.11
C ALA A 53 -7.13 17.32 2.96
N PHE A 54 -5.81 17.30 3.17
CA PHE A 54 -5.15 16.38 4.08
C PHE A 54 -5.70 16.45 5.50
N GLU A 55 -5.89 17.64 6.07
CA GLU A 55 -6.50 17.80 7.40
C GLU A 55 -7.90 17.18 7.47
N ASN A 56 -8.70 17.29 6.41
CA ASN A 56 -10.03 16.68 6.37
C ASN A 56 -9.99 15.15 6.25
N ILE A 57 -8.98 14.61 5.57
CA ILE A 57 -8.70 13.18 5.51
C ILE A 57 -8.33 12.67 6.91
N ILE A 58 -7.30 13.26 7.53
CA ILE A 58 -6.73 12.71 8.76
C ILE A 58 -7.62 12.89 9.99
N LYS A 59 -8.53 13.88 10.01
CA LYS A 59 -9.51 14.07 11.09
C LYS A 59 -10.41 12.85 11.31
N LYS A 60 -10.51 11.98 10.31
CA LYS A 60 -11.27 10.73 10.39
C LYS A 60 -10.54 9.69 11.22
N TYR A 61 -9.24 9.81 11.41
CA TYR A 61 -8.38 8.74 11.93
C TYR A 61 -7.78 9.12 13.29
N SER A 62 -7.44 8.11 14.09
CA SER A 62 -6.83 8.28 15.42
C SER A 62 -5.32 8.57 15.40
N PHE A 63 -4.73 8.78 14.22
CA PHE A 63 -3.29 9.01 14.07
C PHE A 63 -2.88 10.45 14.39
N THR A 64 -1.74 10.58 15.05
CA THR A 64 -1.14 11.90 15.31
C THR A 64 -0.48 12.46 14.06
N LEU A 65 -0.26 13.79 14.02
CA LEU A 65 0.56 14.41 12.97
C LEU A 65 1.97 13.83 12.89
N GLN A 66 2.50 13.35 14.02
CA GLN A 66 3.80 12.70 14.04
C GLN A 66 3.79 11.35 13.33
N ASN A 67 2.73 10.55 13.49
CA ASN A 67 2.57 9.31 12.71
C ASN A 67 2.48 9.62 11.21
N TRP A 68 1.73 10.65 10.84
CA TRP A 68 1.66 11.08 9.44
C TRP A 68 2.99 11.58 8.89
N ALA A 69 3.79 12.30 9.67
CA ALA A 69 5.13 12.68 9.26
C ALA A 69 5.99 11.45 8.93
N GLU A 70 5.91 10.40 9.76
CA GLU A 70 6.58 9.11 9.52
C GLU A 70 6.04 8.39 8.28
N PHE A 71 4.71 8.31 8.10
CA PHE A 71 4.10 7.65 6.94
C PHE A 71 4.48 8.32 5.62
N LEU A 72 4.62 9.65 5.65
CA LEU A 72 4.95 10.48 4.49
C LEU A 72 6.46 10.68 4.29
N HIS A 73 7.31 10.09 5.13
CA HIS A 73 8.77 10.25 5.11
C HIS A 73 9.25 11.71 5.13
N ILE A 74 8.56 12.54 5.91
CA ILE A 74 8.94 13.94 6.11
C ILE A 74 9.16 14.23 7.59
N SER A 75 9.97 15.23 7.88
CA SER A 75 10.15 15.66 9.27
C SER A 75 8.90 16.37 9.80
N ASN A 76 8.65 16.27 11.11
CA ASN A 76 7.62 17.07 11.79
C ASN A 76 7.73 18.57 11.45
N LYS A 77 8.96 19.10 11.38
CA LYS A 77 9.21 20.48 10.96
C LYS A 77 8.69 20.78 9.55
N THR A 78 8.82 19.84 8.62
CA THR A 78 8.32 19.98 7.25
C THR A 78 6.79 19.94 7.24
N LEU A 79 6.18 19.00 7.95
CA LEU A 79 4.73 18.89 8.06
C LEU A 79 4.11 20.15 8.71
N SER A 80 4.70 20.65 9.80
CA SER A 80 4.28 21.92 10.42
C SER A 80 4.44 23.12 9.49
N ARG A 81 5.50 23.15 8.67
CA ARG A 81 5.66 24.20 7.65
C ARG A 81 4.56 24.10 6.59
N TYR A 82 4.20 22.89 6.14
CA TYR A 82 3.11 22.71 5.19
C TYR A 82 1.77 23.17 5.75
N GLN A 83 1.52 22.91 7.05
CA GLN A 83 0.36 23.43 7.75
C GLN A 83 0.34 24.97 7.75
N LYS A 84 1.42 25.60 8.20
CA LYS A 84 1.50 27.06 8.35
C LYS A 84 1.41 27.81 7.02
N GLU A 85 2.01 27.25 5.97
CA GLU A 85 2.06 27.87 4.63
C GLU A 85 0.94 27.36 3.70
N SER A 86 0.01 26.53 4.21
CA SER A 86 -1.06 25.90 3.43
C SER A 86 -0.56 25.25 2.13
N LYS A 87 0.56 24.52 2.22
CA LYS A 87 1.20 23.91 1.04
C LYS A 87 0.39 22.76 0.49
N THR A 88 0.75 22.38 -0.73
CA THR A 88 0.32 21.16 -1.37
C THR A 88 1.43 20.12 -1.24
N PHE A 89 1.06 18.90 -0.87
CA PHE A 89 1.95 17.73 -0.84
C PHE A 89 2.38 17.37 -2.26
N ASP A 90 3.60 16.86 -2.42
CA ASP A 90 4.04 16.37 -3.73
C ASP A 90 3.29 15.09 -4.16
N ALA A 91 3.54 14.62 -5.39
CA ALA A 91 2.83 13.46 -5.92
C ALA A 91 3.07 12.18 -5.09
N LEU A 92 4.29 11.96 -4.57
CA LEU A 92 4.61 10.75 -3.80
C LEU A 92 3.93 10.77 -2.42
N GLN A 93 3.94 11.92 -1.76
CA GLN A 93 3.22 12.13 -0.50
C GLN A 93 1.71 12.05 -0.73
N SER A 94 1.20 12.60 -1.82
CA SER A 94 -0.22 12.58 -2.16
C SER A 94 -0.71 11.16 -2.46
N GLU A 95 0.08 10.39 -3.21
CA GLU A 95 -0.17 8.96 -3.44
C GLU A 95 -0.26 8.20 -2.11
N ARG A 96 0.70 8.43 -1.21
CA ARG A 96 0.71 7.81 0.12
C ARG A 96 -0.54 8.15 0.94
N ILE A 97 -0.94 9.42 0.95
CA ILE A 97 -2.16 9.88 1.65
C ILE A 97 -3.38 9.14 1.10
N MET A 98 -3.51 9.04 -0.24
CA MET A 98 -4.63 8.35 -0.87
C MET A 98 -4.64 6.85 -0.61
N GLN A 99 -3.48 6.19 -0.65
CA GLN A 99 -3.35 4.77 -0.34
C GLN A 99 -3.84 4.46 1.09
N ILE A 100 -3.47 5.30 2.06
CA ILE A 100 -3.90 5.15 3.45
C ILE A 100 -5.41 5.42 3.59
N GLU A 101 -5.97 6.43 2.91
CA GLU A 101 -7.42 6.69 2.93
C GLU A 101 -8.21 5.52 2.33
N ILE A 102 -7.75 4.95 1.21
CA ILE A 102 -8.38 3.78 0.58
C ILE A 102 -8.34 2.56 1.51
N LEU A 103 -7.17 2.29 2.11
CA LEU A 103 -7.02 1.22 3.10
C LEU A 103 -7.99 1.41 4.27
N HIS A 104 -8.11 2.63 4.77
CA HIS A 104 -8.99 2.91 5.89
C HIS A 104 -10.47 2.76 5.52
N SER A 105 -10.87 3.18 4.32
CA SER A 105 -12.21 2.95 3.81
C SER A 105 -12.53 1.46 3.70
N LYS A 106 -11.58 0.64 3.22
CA LYS A 106 -11.76 -0.81 3.16
C LYS A 106 -11.80 -1.43 4.55
N GLY A 107 -10.94 -0.98 5.46
CA GLY A 107 -10.91 -1.44 6.84
C GLY A 107 -12.22 -1.19 7.57
N GLU A 108 -12.79 0.01 7.42
CA GLU A 108 -14.11 0.35 7.97
C GLU A 108 -15.23 -0.56 7.43
N GLU A 109 -15.21 -0.88 6.14
CA GLU A 109 -16.16 -1.81 5.52
C GLU A 109 -16.04 -3.22 6.12
N VAL A 110 -14.82 -3.75 6.18
CA VAL A 110 -14.55 -5.13 6.65
C VAL A 110 -14.86 -5.31 8.14
N PHE A 111 -14.51 -4.32 8.98
CA PHE A 111 -14.70 -4.40 10.42
C PHE A 111 -16.06 -3.85 10.90
N GLY A 112 -16.85 -3.25 10.00
CA GLY A 112 -18.16 -2.68 10.28
C GLY A 112 -18.16 -1.42 11.15
N SER A 113 -17.00 -1.02 11.69
CA SER A 113 -16.83 0.23 12.40
C SER A 113 -15.39 0.74 12.29
N ARG A 114 -15.27 2.06 12.33
CA ARG A 114 -13.98 2.76 12.39
C ARG A 114 -13.19 2.40 13.62
N GLU A 115 -13.85 2.30 14.77
CA GLU A 115 -13.22 2.04 16.06
C GLU A 115 -12.60 0.63 16.10
N ASN A 116 -13.28 -0.36 15.50
CA ASN A 116 -12.80 -1.73 15.41
C ASN A 116 -11.56 -1.79 14.51
N PHE A 117 -11.62 -1.18 13.33
CA PHE A 117 -10.47 -1.14 12.42
C PHE A 117 -9.28 -0.38 13.02
N SER A 118 -9.54 0.74 13.70
CA SER A 118 -8.50 1.52 14.40
C SER A 118 -7.82 0.69 15.50
N THR A 119 -8.61 -0.11 16.23
CA THR A 119 -8.08 -1.03 17.26
C THR A 119 -7.23 -2.12 16.63
N TRP A 120 -7.69 -2.71 15.52
CA TRP A 120 -6.93 -3.70 14.77
C TRP A 120 -5.59 -3.14 14.28
N LEU A 121 -5.57 -1.89 13.81
CA LEU A 121 -4.34 -1.23 13.35
C LEU A 121 -3.27 -1.07 14.45
N GLU A 122 -3.69 -0.98 15.71
CA GLU A 122 -2.81 -0.81 16.88
C GLU A 122 -2.55 -2.11 17.64
N THR A 123 -3.15 -3.23 17.22
CA THR A 123 -3.01 -4.54 17.89
C THR A 123 -2.01 -5.41 17.13
N GLU A 124 -1.09 -6.07 17.84
CA GLU A 124 -0.20 -7.05 17.22
C GLU A 124 -1.00 -8.12 16.48
N ASN A 125 -0.68 -8.33 15.21
CA ASN A 125 -1.36 -9.30 14.37
C ASN A 125 -0.47 -10.54 14.15
N LEU A 126 -0.92 -11.69 14.64
CA LEU A 126 -0.26 -13.00 14.50
C LEU A 126 -0.03 -13.37 13.02
N ALA A 127 -1.03 -13.15 12.16
CA ALA A 127 -0.96 -13.43 10.73
C ALA A 127 0.10 -12.60 9.99
N LEU A 128 0.43 -11.42 10.55
CA LEU A 128 1.48 -10.54 10.03
C LEU A 128 2.82 -10.72 10.75
N GLY A 129 2.99 -11.81 11.51
CA GLY A 129 4.24 -12.13 12.22
C GLY A 129 4.42 -11.34 13.52
N ASN A 130 3.34 -11.06 14.25
CA ASN A 130 3.31 -10.27 15.49
C ASN A 130 3.78 -8.82 15.30
N ILE A 131 3.45 -8.24 14.16
CA ILE A 131 3.72 -6.84 13.85
C ILE A 131 2.45 -6.01 14.10
N ILE A 132 2.62 -4.79 14.59
CA ILE A 132 1.54 -3.80 14.68
C ILE A 132 1.22 -3.28 13.27
N PRO A 133 0.01 -3.50 12.74
CA PRO A 133 -0.34 -3.14 11.36
C PRO A 133 -0.05 -1.67 10.98
N ARG A 134 -0.28 -0.72 11.91
CA ARG A 134 0.04 0.71 11.71
C ARG A 134 1.48 0.94 11.23
N ASP A 135 2.45 0.16 11.70
CA ASP A 135 3.85 0.34 11.31
C ASP A 135 4.13 0.00 9.83
N LEU A 136 3.26 -0.80 9.21
CA LEU A 136 3.35 -1.16 7.80
C LEU A 136 2.88 -0.03 6.86
N LEU A 137 2.20 1.00 7.37
CA LEU A 137 1.72 2.14 6.57
C LEU A 137 2.86 3.00 5.99
N LYS A 138 4.09 2.80 6.46
CA LYS A 138 5.29 3.55 6.05
C LYS A 138 5.69 3.29 4.60
N ASN A 139 5.42 2.12 4.01
CA ASN A 139 5.80 1.86 2.61
C ASN A 139 4.67 1.15 1.84
N SER A 140 4.73 1.15 0.51
CA SER A 140 3.60 0.72 -0.33
C SER A 140 3.38 -0.79 -0.23
N PHE A 141 4.46 -1.56 -0.06
CA PHE A 141 4.38 -2.99 0.19
C PHE A 141 3.62 -3.30 1.48
N GLY A 142 3.91 -2.58 2.56
CA GLY A 142 3.19 -2.74 3.82
C GLY A 142 1.71 -2.41 3.69
N ILE A 143 1.35 -1.32 3.02
CA ILE A 143 -0.07 -0.98 2.76
C ILE A 143 -0.76 -2.09 1.93
N ASN A 144 -0.12 -2.59 0.88
CA ASN A 144 -0.68 -3.66 0.07
C ASN A 144 -0.86 -4.95 0.87
N LEU A 145 0.11 -5.28 1.73
CA LEU A 145 0.00 -6.44 2.63
C LEU A 145 -1.21 -6.31 3.57
N LEU A 146 -1.47 -5.11 4.09
CA LEU A 146 -2.66 -4.83 4.90
C LEU A 146 -3.95 -4.95 4.08
N MET A 147 -3.98 -4.45 2.85
CA MET A 147 -5.12 -4.60 1.94
C MET A 147 -5.44 -6.08 1.69
N ASP A 148 -4.41 -6.89 1.43
CA ASP A 148 -4.58 -8.33 1.20
C ASP A 148 -5.11 -9.04 2.45
N GLU A 149 -4.64 -8.65 3.63
CA GLU A 149 -5.14 -9.16 4.91
C GLU A 149 -6.60 -8.76 5.15
N LEU A 150 -7.00 -7.53 4.82
CA LEU A 150 -8.39 -7.10 4.90
C LEU A 150 -9.31 -7.94 4.02
N VAL A 151 -8.87 -8.27 2.79
CA VAL A 151 -9.65 -9.13 1.88
C VAL A 151 -9.74 -10.57 2.40
N ARG A 152 -8.68 -11.09 3.03
CA ARG A 152 -8.75 -12.40 3.70
C ARG A 152 -9.80 -12.40 4.82
N ILE A 153 -9.77 -11.37 5.68
CA ILE A 153 -10.72 -11.20 6.78
C ILE A 153 -12.16 -11.09 6.24
N GLU A 154 -12.39 -10.31 5.19
CA GLU A 154 -13.69 -10.16 4.52
C GLU A 154 -14.27 -11.50 4.06
N HIS A 155 -13.43 -12.39 3.54
CA HIS A 155 -13.83 -13.72 3.09
C HIS A 155 -13.84 -14.77 4.21
N GLY A 156 -13.66 -14.37 5.48
CA GLY A 156 -13.67 -15.27 6.62
C GLY A 156 -12.44 -16.19 6.69
N VAL A 157 -11.38 -15.86 5.96
CA VAL A 157 -10.10 -16.57 6.05
C VAL A 157 -9.37 -16.01 7.27
N LEU A 158 -9.46 -16.73 8.39
CA LEU A 158 -8.64 -16.46 9.57
C LEU A 158 -7.26 -17.12 9.35
N ALA A 159 -6.21 -16.32 9.41
CA ALA A 159 -4.82 -16.78 9.45
C ALA A 159 -4.36 -17.03 10.89
#